data_AF-D6LFI2-F1
#
_entry.id   AF-D6LFI2-F1
#
_cell.length_a   1.000
_cell.length_b   1.000
_cell.length_c   1.000
_cell.angle_alpha   90.00
_cell.angle_beta   90.00
_cell.angle_gamma   90.00
#
_symmetry.space_group_name_H-M   'P 1'
#
loop_
_entity.id
_entity.type
_entity.pdbx_description
1 polymer ?
#
loop_
_entity_poly.entity_id
_entity_poly.type
_entity_poly.pdbx_seq_one_letter_code
_entity_poly.pdbx_strand_id
1 'polypeptide(L)'
;MSIEDIIKNEDILDCWKEIQKSNSNKNISKGIFEYDIEEYHTFLLDEIVEASEYMNMSTDILINEMLLFTKDNKSLVINFSNERLNKKIPFSSPLTYEELSGGYTEEELGIAYQDLEDETNAIIDIGTLVSYLIDLIFLFKESKNYIKYLIEKLCYSEIHAKEFIDYEKNIVKNL
;
A
#
# COMPACT_ATOMS: atom_id res chain seq x y z
N MET A 1 -16.09 12.46 0.23
CA MET A 1 -15.98 11.23 1.04
C MET A 1 -14.76 11.39 1.92
N SER A 2 -14.81 10.99 3.18
CA SER A 2 -13.72 11.18 4.16
C SER A 2 -12.90 9.90 4.33
N ILE A 3 -11.69 10.01 4.86
CA ILE A 3 -10.87 8.85 5.23
C ILE A 3 -11.59 7.95 6.26
N GLU A 4 -12.46 8.52 7.11
CA GLU A 4 -13.30 7.74 8.01
C GLU A 4 -14.26 6.81 7.27
N ASP A 5 -14.76 7.21 6.11
CA ASP A 5 -15.67 6.38 5.31
C ASP A 5 -14.96 5.13 4.77
N ILE A 6 -13.64 5.20 4.55
CA ILE A 6 -12.81 4.06 4.14
C ILE A 6 -12.52 3.16 5.35
N ILE A 7 -12.03 3.76 6.43
CA ILE A 7 -11.62 3.02 7.63
C ILE A 7 -12.81 2.31 8.29
N LYS A 8 -14.00 2.90 8.25
CA LYS A 8 -15.23 2.32 8.81
C LYS A 8 -15.99 1.44 7.82
N ASN A 9 -15.52 1.29 6.58
CA ASN A 9 -16.19 0.46 5.59
C ASN A 9 -16.13 -1.03 5.98
N GLU A 10 -17.27 -1.71 5.94
CA GLU A 10 -17.39 -3.11 6.37
C GLU A 10 -16.55 -4.07 5.50
N ASP A 11 -16.52 -3.88 4.19
CA ASP A 11 -15.76 -4.74 3.28
C ASP A 11 -14.24 -4.59 3.50
N ILE A 12 -13.77 -3.35 3.68
CA ILE A 12 -12.36 -3.04 4.01
C ILE A 12 -11.98 -3.67 5.37
N LEU A 13 -12.80 -3.45 6.40
CA LEU A 13 -12.56 -3.99 7.74
C LEU A 13 -12.55 -5.51 7.76
N ASP A 14 -13.39 -6.16 6.98
CA ASP A 14 -13.39 -7.61 6.87
C ASP A 14 -12.15 -8.14 6.16
N CYS A 15 -11.73 -7.52 5.04
CA CYS A 15 -10.47 -7.85 4.39
C CYS A 15 -9.30 -7.76 5.38
N TRP A 16 -9.22 -6.64 6.10
CA TRP A 16 -8.19 -6.43 7.12
C TRP A 16 -8.20 -7.52 8.19
N LYS A 17 -9.37 -7.85 8.77
CA LYS A 17 -9.48 -8.94 9.76
C LYS A 17 -9.06 -10.30 9.22
N GLU A 18 -9.37 -10.63 7.97
CA GLU A 18 -8.93 -11.90 7.37
C GLU A 18 -7.42 -11.94 7.14
N ILE A 19 -6.82 -10.84 6.68
CA ILE A 19 -5.36 -10.71 6.55
C ILE A 19 -4.68 -10.86 7.91
N GLN A 20 -5.26 -10.27 8.96
CA GLN A 20 -4.74 -10.39 10.33
C GLN A 20 -4.72 -11.83 10.82
N LYS A 21 -5.77 -12.62 10.55
CA LYS A 21 -5.83 -14.04 10.92
C LYS A 21 -4.71 -14.83 10.25
N SER A 22 -4.45 -14.58 8.97
CA SER A 22 -3.43 -15.29 8.19
C SER A 22 -2.00 -14.91 8.57
N ASN A 23 -1.80 -13.75 9.20
CA ASN A 23 -0.47 -13.22 9.55
C ASN A 23 -0.27 -13.06 11.07
N SER A 24 -0.97 -13.84 11.90
CA SER A 24 -1.01 -13.68 13.37
C SER A 24 0.34 -13.71 14.09
N ASN A 25 1.37 -14.26 13.44
CA ASN A 25 2.72 -14.36 13.98
C ASN A 25 3.60 -13.12 13.71
N LYS A 26 3.17 -12.22 12.82
CA LYS A 26 3.85 -10.94 12.58
C LYS A 26 3.46 -9.94 13.66
N ASN A 27 4.26 -8.88 13.82
CA ASN A 27 3.94 -7.73 14.68
C ASN A 27 2.77 -6.93 14.08
N ILE A 28 1.59 -7.53 14.07
CA ILE A 28 0.35 -6.84 13.80
C ILE A 28 0.07 -6.01 15.04
N SER A 29 0.05 -4.69 14.91
CA SER A 29 -0.41 -3.84 16.00
C SER A 29 -1.81 -4.29 16.40
N LYS A 30 -1.92 -4.95 17.56
CA LYS A 30 -3.20 -5.42 18.13
C LYS A 30 -4.09 -4.24 18.56
N GLY A 31 -3.53 -3.03 18.58
CA GLY A 31 -4.23 -1.79 18.85
C GLY A 31 -4.32 -0.95 17.59
N ILE A 32 -5.53 -0.48 17.31
CA ILE A 32 -5.76 0.78 16.62
C ILE A 32 -4.86 1.83 17.30
N PHE A 33 -3.78 2.21 16.60
CA PHE A 33 -2.91 3.37 16.79
C PHE A 33 -2.24 3.60 18.16
N GLU A 34 -0.95 3.26 18.26
CA GLU A 34 -0.01 4.10 19.06
C GLU A 34 0.28 5.43 18.35
N TYR A 35 -0.15 5.58 17.10
CA TYR A 35 -0.13 6.81 16.34
C TYR A 35 -1.21 7.79 16.84
N ASP A 36 -0.97 9.09 16.69
CA ASP A 36 -2.06 10.05 16.80
C ASP A 36 -3.07 9.77 15.68
N ILE A 37 -4.34 9.53 16.05
CA ILE A 37 -5.39 9.13 15.11
C ILE A 37 -5.60 10.21 14.04
N GLU A 38 -5.51 11.48 14.40
CA GLU A 38 -5.68 12.58 13.46
C GLU A 38 -4.51 12.67 12.48
N GLU A 39 -3.28 12.51 12.99
CA GLU A 39 -2.07 12.49 12.18
C GLU A 39 -2.09 11.31 11.18
N TYR A 40 -2.46 10.12 11.66
CA TYR A 40 -2.55 8.94 10.82
C TYR A 40 -3.65 9.05 9.75
N HIS A 41 -4.82 9.56 10.11
CA HIS A 41 -5.89 9.83 9.14
C HIS A 41 -5.48 10.85 8.09
N THR A 42 -4.72 11.88 8.50
CA THR A 42 -4.17 12.89 7.58
C THR A 42 -3.18 12.25 6.63
N PHE A 43 -2.23 11.46 7.15
CA PHE A 43 -1.26 10.72 6.34
C PHE A 43 -1.94 9.84 5.27
N LEU A 44 -2.91 9.01 5.66
CA LEU A 44 -3.63 8.17 4.69
C LEU A 44 -4.43 8.97 3.67
N LEU A 45 -5.01 10.10 4.08
CA LEU A 45 -5.72 10.97 3.15
C LEU A 45 -4.76 11.59 2.14
N ASP A 46 -3.58 12.05 2.59
CA ASP A 46 -2.55 12.61 1.73
C ASP A 46 -2.07 11.57 0.70
N GLU A 47 -1.84 10.32 1.10
CA GLU A 47 -1.51 9.23 0.17
C GLU A 47 -2.57 9.03 -0.92
N ILE A 48 -3.86 9.05 -0.55
CA ILE A 48 -4.97 8.91 -1.51
C ILE A 48 -5.08 10.15 -2.40
N VAL A 49 -4.91 11.35 -1.86
CA VAL A 49 -4.93 12.60 -2.63
C VAL A 49 -3.85 12.55 -3.69
N GLU A 50 -2.61 12.28 -3.30
CA GLU A 50 -1.48 12.18 -4.23
C GLU A 50 -1.72 11.10 -5.28
N ALA A 51 -2.09 9.88 -4.88
CA ALA A 51 -2.38 8.81 -5.82
C ALA A 51 -3.47 9.21 -6.83
N SER A 52 -4.51 9.92 -6.39
CA SER A 52 -5.60 10.39 -7.26
C SER A 52 -5.11 11.38 -8.32
N GLU A 53 -4.16 12.26 -7.99
CA GLU A 53 -3.55 13.19 -8.94
C GLU A 53 -2.78 12.45 -10.05
N TYR A 54 -1.98 11.44 -9.69
CA TYR A 54 -1.28 10.62 -10.68
C TYR A 54 -2.23 9.80 -11.54
N MET A 55 -3.34 9.33 -10.98
CA MET A 55 -4.41 8.65 -11.72
C MET A 55 -5.26 9.59 -12.57
N ASN A 56 -5.05 10.92 -12.49
CA ASN A 56 -5.86 11.94 -13.15
C ASN A 56 -7.37 11.79 -12.85
N MET A 57 -7.69 11.53 -11.59
CA MET A 57 -9.07 11.47 -11.08
C MET A 57 -9.20 12.26 -9.77
N SER A 58 -10.43 12.60 -9.37
CA SER A 58 -10.61 13.25 -8.07
C SER A 58 -10.43 12.24 -6.93
N THR A 59 -10.02 12.73 -5.76
CA THR A 59 -9.93 11.92 -4.54
C THR A 59 -11.24 11.19 -4.24
N ASP A 60 -12.39 11.85 -4.40
CA ASP A 60 -13.71 11.21 -4.24
C ASP A 60 -13.94 10.04 -5.20
N ILE A 61 -13.46 10.13 -6.45
CA ILE A 61 -13.57 9.05 -7.42
C ILE A 61 -12.67 7.89 -7.00
N LEU A 62 -11.42 8.16 -6.62
CA LEU A 62 -10.50 7.12 -6.16
C LEU A 62 -11.04 6.38 -4.94
N ILE A 63 -11.54 7.11 -3.94
CA ILE A 63 -12.15 6.50 -2.76
C ILE A 63 -13.32 5.59 -3.16
N ASN A 64 -14.21 6.05 -4.05
CA ASN A 64 -15.31 5.22 -4.53
C ASN A 64 -14.83 3.96 -5.27
N GLU A 65 -13.81 4.08 -6.12
CA GLU A 65 -13.20 2.94 -6.81
C GLU A 65 -12.61 1.94 -5.82
N MET A 66 -11.90 2.38 -4.77
CA MET A 66 -11.36 1.50 -3.73
C MET A 66 -12.47 0.74 -2.98
N LEU A 67 -13.56 1.43 -2.62
CA LEU A 67 -14.70 0.83 -1.93
C LEU A 67 -15.41 -0.22 -2.82
N LEU A 68 -15.71 0.14 -4.08
CA LEU A 68 -16.35 -0.76 -5.03
C LEU A 68 -15.45 -1.96 -5.37
N PHE A 69 -14.15 -1.70 -5.59
CA PHE A 69 -13.19 -2.75 -5.90
C PHE A 69 -13.10 -3.76 -4.77
N THR A 70 -13.02 -3.30 -3.51
CA THR A 70 -12.94 -4.19 -2.35
C THR A 70 -14.20 -5.03 -2.20
N LYS A 71 -15.37 -4.40 -2.33
CA LYS A 71 -16.66 -5.08 -2.29
C LYS A 71 -16.76 -6.19 -3.34
N ASP A 72 -16.38 -5.88 -4.58
CA ASP A 72 -16.56 -6.80 -5.71
C ASP A 72 -15.44 -7.87 -5.78
N ASN A 73 -14.26 -7.59 -5.20
CA ASN A 73 -13.05 -8.40 -5.34
C ASN A 73 -12.42 -8.80 -4.00
N LYS A 74 -13.23 -8.98 -2.94
CA LYS A 74 -12.79 -9.28 -1.57
C LYS A 74 -11.71 -10.37 -1.49
N SER A 75 -11.92 -11.50 -2.18
CA SER A 75 -10.96 -12.61 -2.18
C SER A 75 -9.63 -12.23 -2.84
N LEU A 76 -9.66 -11.45 -3.93
CA LEU A 76 -8.45 -10.98 -4.59
C LEU A 76 -7.66 -10.07 -3.65
N VAL A 77 -8.31 -9.10 -3.03
CA VAL A 77 -7.68 -8.17 -2.07
C VAL A 77 -7.00 -8.93 -0.93
N ILE A 78 -7.70 -9.90 -0.32
CA ILE A 78 -7.15 -10.72 0.77
C ILE A 78 -5.96 -11.54 0.30
N ASN A 79 -6.11 -12.28 -0.80
CA ASN A 79 -5.06 -13.19 -1.28
C ASN A 79 -3.82 -12.43 -1.76
N PHE A 80 -4.04 -11.34 -2.50
CA PHE A 80 -2.99 -10.43 -2.96
C PHE A 80 -2.22 -9.86 -1.77
N SER A 81 -2.93 -9.31 -0.77
CA SER A 81 -2.30 -8.73 0.42
C SER A 81 -1.47 -9.76 1.19
N ASN A 82 -2.00 -10.99 1.33
CA ASN A 82 -1.27 -12.07 1.99
C ASN A 82 0.01 -12.46 1.22
N GLU A 83 -0.03 -12.51 -0.10
CA GLU A 83 1.16 -12.77 -0.93
C GLU A 83 2.20 -11.65 -0.77
N ARG A 84 1.78 -10.37 -0.92
CA ARG A 84 2.66 -9.20 -0.77
C ARG A 84 3.30 -9.13 0.62
N LEU A 85 2.53 -9.42 1.69
CA LEU A 85 3.05 -9.41 3.05
C LEU A 85 4.07 -10.51 3.32
N ASN A 86 3.95 -11.67 2.67
CA ASN A 86 4.76 -12.85 2.98
C ASN A 86 5.98 -13.03 2.07
N LYS A 87 6.12 -12.20 1.03
CA LYS A 87 7.21 -12.29 0.06
C LYS A 87 7.84 -10.92 -0.17
N LYS A 88 9.16 -10.88 -0.08
CA LYS A 88 9.95 -9.73 -0.51
C LYS A 88 9.92 -9.64 -2.03
N ILE A 89 9.82 -8.42 -2.55
CA ILE A 89 9.90 -8.16 -3.98
C ILE A 89 11.31 -8.52 -4.46
N PRO A 90 11.46 -9.41 -5.47
CA PRO A 90 12.76 -9.90 -5.91
C PRO A 90 13.42 -8.93 -6.90
N PHE A 91 13.74 -7.71 -6.44
CA PHE A 91 14.46 -6.73 -7.26
C PHE A 91 15.80 -7.28 -7.75
N SER A 92 16.19 -6.92 -8.98
CA SER A 92 17.44 -7.42 -9.59
C SER A 92 18.71 -6.80 -9.00
N SER A 93 18.57 -5.67 -8.31
CA SER A 93 19.62 -5.00 -7.53
C SER A 93 19.08 -4.53 -6.17
N PRO A 94 19.95 -4.28 -5.19
CA PRO A 94 19.54 -3.64 -3.94
C PRO A 94 18.91 -2.28 -4.22
N LEU A 95 17.83 -1.97 -3.50
CA LEU A 95 17.26 -0.63 -3.47
C LEU A 95 18.25 0.33 -2.80
N THR A 96 18.30 1.55 -3.30
CA THR A 96 18.96 2.65 -2.58
C THR A 96 18.15 3.05 -1.35
N TYR A 97 18.76 3.79 -0.42
CA TYR A 97 18.03 4.30 0.74
C TYR A 97 16.86 5.22 0.34
N GLU A 98 17.04 6.03 -0.71
CA GLU A 98 15.98 6.89 -1.25
C GLU A 98 14.80 6.07 -1.79
N GLU A 99 15.07 4.93 -2.43
CA GLU A 99 14.05 4.01 -2.92
C GLU A 99 13.37 3.20 -1.82
N LEU A 100 14.09 2.88 -0.74
CA LEU A 100 13.52 2.22 0.45
C LEU A 100 12.62 3.17 1.24
N SER A 101 13.00 4.44 1.31
CA SER A 101 12.31 5.45 2.11
C SER A 101 11.22 6.19 1.35
N GLY A 102 11.11 6.04 0.02
CA GLY A 102 10.23 6.87 -0.80
C GLY A 102 10.64 8.35 -0.81
N GLY A 103 11.94 8.61 -0.72
CA GLY A 103 12.52 9.96 -0.74
C GLY A 103 12.61 10.66 0.63
N TYR A 104 12.06 10.07 1.69
CA TYR A 104 12.14 10.64 3.04
C TYR A 104 13.49 10.40 3.70
N THR A 105 13.89 11.34 4.55
CA THR A 105 15.06 11.24 5.43
C THR A 105 14.78 10.39 6.68
N GLU A 106 15.81 9.81 7.32
CA GLU A 106 15.65 9.13 8.62
C GLU A 106 15.05 10.06 9.69
N GLU A 107 15.34 11.37 9.63
CA GLU A 107 14.76 12.37 10.53
C GLU A 107 13.26 12.57 10.29
N GLU A 108 12.83 12.61 9.03
CA GLU A 108 11.41 12.69 8.66
C GLU A 108 10.64 11.42 8.99
N LEU A 109 11.28 10.25 8.85
CA LEU A 109 10.68 8.96 9.18
C LEU A 109 10.71 8.65 10.68
N GLY A 110 11.62 9.27 11.44
CA GLY A 110 11.86 8.95 12.85
C GLY A 110 12.45 7.56 13.10
N ILE A 111 12.95 6.88 12.05
CA ILE A 111 13.54 5.54 12.09
C ILE A 111 14.77 5.45 11.18
N ALA A 112 15.69 4.54 11.48
CA ALA A 112 16.87 4.32 10.64
C ALA A 112 16.48 3.55 9.37
N TYR A 113 17.13 3.86 8.24
CA TYR A 113 16.85 3.16 6.98
C TYR A 113 17.17 1.67 7.04
N GLN A 114 18.12 1.28 7.87
CA GLN A 114 18.45 -0.14 8.06
C GLN A 114 17.26 -0.93 8.63
N ASP A 115 16.41 -0.26 9.42
CA ASP A 115 15.18 -0.87 9.95
C ASP A 115 14.06 -0.95 8.88
N LEU A 116 14.15 -0.19 7.79
CA LEU A 116 13.25 -0.30 6.62
C LEU A 116 13.60 -1.51 5.74
N GLU A 117 14.88 -1.88 5.65
CA GLU A 117 15.33 -3.00 4.83
C GLU A 117 14.84 -4.36 5.38
N ASP A 118 14.65 -4.42 6.70
CA ASP A 118 14.08 -5.53 7.45
C ASP A 118 12.53 -5.52 7.40
N GLU A 119 11.97 -5.52 6.18
CA GLU A 119 10.51 -5.59 5.89
C GLU A 119 9.78 -6.73 6.63
N THR A 120 10.50 -7.74 7.13
CA THR A 120 9.95 -8.88 7.87
C THR A 120 9.33 -8.52 9.22
N ASN A 121 9.60 -7.31 9.73
CA ASN A 121 8.95 -6.76 10.94
C ASN A 121 7.85 -5.73 10.64
N ALA A 122 7.47 -5.53 9.38
CA ALA A 122 6.48 -4.53 8.99
C ALA A 122 5.19 -4.65 9.81
N ILE A 123 4.81 -3.55 10.46
CA ILE A 123 3.56 -3.44 11.21
C ILE A 123 2.43 -3.49 10.18
N ILE A 124 1.53 -4.46 10.33
CA ILE A 124 0.36 -4.59 9.45
C ILE A 124 -0.80 -3.85 10.10
N ASP A 125 -1.14 -2.70 9.54
CA ASP A 125 -2.28 -1.88 9.94
C ASP A 125 -3.28 -1.73 8.78
N ILE A 126 -4.30 -0.88 8.98
CA ILE A 126 -5.30 -0.62 7.92
C ILE A 126 -4.73 0.22 6.78
N GLY A 127 -3.74 1.06 7.04
CA GLY A 127 -3.01 1.86 6.07
C GLY A 127 -2.28 1.00 5.05
N THR A 128 -1.64 -0.06 5.51
CA THR A 128 -1.02 -1.07 4.64
C THR A 128 -2.01 -1.63 3.62
N LEU A 129 -3.25 -1.91 4.06
CA LEU A 129 -4.32 -2.36 3.17
C LEU A 129 -4.75 -1.25 2.20
N VAL A 130 -4.83 0.00 2.67
CA VAL A 130 -5.13 1.18 1.84
C VAL A 130 -4.08 1.35 0.73
N SER A 131 -2.79 1.28 1.04
CA SER A 131 -1.70 1.38 0.05
C SER A 131 -1.79 0.24 -0.98
N TYR A 132 -2.04 -1.00 -0.55
CA TYR A 132 -2.22 -2.12 -1.48
C TYR A 132 -3.46 -1.98 -2.36
N LEU A 133 -4.53 -1.35 -1.85
CA LEU A 133 -5.69 -1.04 -2.67
C LEU A 133 -5.36 0.03 -3.71
N ILE A 134 -4.60 1.06 -3.37
CA ILE A 134 -4.10 2.06 -4.34
C ILE A 134 -3.30 1.36 -5.44
N ASP A 135 -2.38 0.48 -5.08
CA ASP A 135 -1.57 -0.32 -6.02
C ASP A 135 -2.44 -1.18 -6.94
N LEU A 136 -3.45 -1.87 -6.40
CA LEU A 136 -4.42 -2.63 -7.19
C LEU A 136 -5.23 -1.73 -8.13
N ILE A 137 -5.68 -0.57 -7.68
CA ILE A 137 -6.41 0.36 -8.55
C ILE A 137 -5.51 0.87 -9.68
N PHE A 138 -4.26 1.26 -9.39
CA PHE A 138 -3.28 1.59 -10.43
C PHE A 138 -3.12 0.43 -11.41
N LEU A 139 -2.94 -0.78 -10.92
CA LEU A 139 -2.68 -1.94 -11.75
C LEU A 139 -3.86 -2.25 -12.71
N PHE A 140 -5.09 -2.18 -12.22
CA PHE A 140 -6.29 -2.57 -12.96
C PHE A 140 -6.94 -1.43 -13.76
N LYS A 141 -6.79 -0.18 -13.32
CA LYS A 141 -7.48 0.98 -13.92
C LYS A 141 -6.53 1.97 -14.58
N GLU A 142 -5.36 2.23 -14.00
CA GLU A 142 -4.47 3.34 -14.41
C GLU A 142 -3.01 2.91 -14.61
N SER A 143 -2.79 1.72 -15.19
CA SER A 143 -1.46 1.10 -15.30
C SER A 143 -0.42 1.95 -16.05
N LYS A 144 -0.85 2.88 -16.90
CA LYS A 144 0.02 3.82 -17.62
C LYS A 144 0.67 4.85 -16.70
N ASN A 145 -0.09 5.34 -15.73
CA ASN A 145 0.38 6.34 -14.77
C ASN A 145 1.08 5.70 -13.58
N TYR A 146 0.96 4.39 -13.41
CA TYR A 146 1.55 3.69 -12.28
C TYR A 146 3.08 3.76 -12.27
N ILE A 147 3.74 3.53 -13.42
CA ILE A 147 5.21 3.69 -13.51
C ILE A 147 5.63 5.11 -13.09
N LYS A 148 4.86 6.12 -13.51
CA LYS A 148 5.15 7.52 -13.17
C LYS A 148 5.03 7.74 -11.66
N TYR A 149 3.95 7.25 -11.05
CA TYR A 149 3.75 7.32 -9.59
C TYR A 149 4.92 6.65 -8.84
N LEU A 150 5.30 5.43 -9.24
CA LEU A 150 6.40 4.69 -8.62
C LEU A 150 7.75 5.43 -8.71
N ILE A 151 8.03 6.08 -9.85
CA ILE A 151 9.29 6.81 -10.04
C ILE A 151 9.27 8.15 -9.30
N GLU A 152 8.22 8.95 -9.48
CA GLU A 152 8.21 10.34 -9.00
C GLU A 152 7.84 10.44 -7.53
N LYS A 153 7.02 9.53 -7.00
CA LYS A 153 6.59 9.55 -5.61
C LYS A 153 7.35 8.56 -4.73
N LEU A 154 7.54 7.32 -5.19
CA LEU A 154 8.26 6.30 -4.42
C LEU A 154 9.76 6.25 -4.74
N CYS A 155 10.26 7.21 -5.53
CA CYS A 155 11.66 7.36 -5.91
C CYS A 155 12.29 6.14 -6.60
N TYR A 156 11.48 5.17 -7.08
CA TYR A 156 12.02 4.02 -7.78
C TYR A 156 12.74 4.41 -9.06
N SER A 157 13.90 3.80 -9.29
CA SER A 157 14.48 3.78 -10.62
C SER A 157 13.51 3.17 -11.63
N GLU A 158 13.64 3.53 -12.91
CA GLU A 158 12.79 2.96 -13.96
C GLU A 158 12.84 1.43 -14.00
N ILE A 159 13.99 0.83 -13.64
CA ILE A 159 14.18 -0.62 -13.56
C ILE A 159 13.35 -1.19 -12.41
N HIS A 160 13.52 -0.66 -11.19
CA HIS A 160 12.78 -1.14 -10.02
C HIS A 160 11.26 -0.89 -10.14
N ALA A 161 10.82 0.22 -10.72
CA ALA A 161 9.41 0.48 -10.98
C ALA A 161 8.79 -0.58 -11.93
N LYS A 162 9.52 -1.01 -12.97
CA LYS A 162 9.06 -2.09 -13.86
C LYS A 162 9.02 -3.43 -13.16
N GLU A 163 10.05 -3.75 -12.38
CA GLU A 163 10.12 -4.99 -11.61
C GLU A 163 9.01 -5.09 -10.56
N PHE A 164 8.72 -3.98 -9.89
CA PHE A 164 7.60 -3.86 -8.95
C PHE A 164 6.28 -4.20 -9.67
N ILE A 165 5.98 -3.55 -10.78
CA ILE A 165 4.72 -3.80 -11.53
C ILE A 165 4.65 -5.24 -12.06
N ASP A 166 5.76 -5.78 -12.56
CA ASP A 166 5.78 -7.16 -13.06
C ASP A 166 5.58 -8.16 -11.92
N TYR A 167 6.15 -7.90 -10.74
CA TYR A 167 5.92 -8.69 -9.53
C TYR A 167 4.43 -8.68 -9.12
N GLU A 168 3.85 -7.50 -9.02
CA GLU A 168 2.44 -7.28 -8.69
C GLU A 168 1.50 -8.02 -9.66
N LYS A 169 1.74 -7.88 -10.97
CA LYS A 169 1.02 -8.61 -12.02
C LYS A 169 1.16 -10.12 -11.87
N ASN A 170 2.34 -10.60 -11.50
CA ASN A 170 2.58 -12.02 -11.31
C ASN A 170 1.84 -12.57 -10.08
N ILE A 171 1.69 -11.79 -9.00
CA ILE A 171 0.81 -12.17 -7.89
C ILE A 171 -0.61 -12.33 -8.42
N VAL A 172 -1.17 -11.28 -9.02
CA VAL A 172 -2.56 -11.28 -9.50
C VAL A 172 -2.83 -12.42 -10.48
N LYS A 173 -1.91 -12.72 -11.40
CA LYS A 173 -2.04 -13.80 -12.38
C LYS A 173 -2.07 -15.20 -11.76
N ASN A 174 -1.46 -15.37 -10.59
CA ASN A 174 -1.36 -16.66 -9.90
C ASN A 174 -2.47 -16.88 -8.86
N LEU A 175 -3.38 -15.91 -8.69
CA LEU A 175 -4.57 -15.98 -7.83
C LEU A 175 -5.83 -16.34 -8.64
#